data_AF-A0A0C1HCI5-F1
#
_entry.id   AF-A0A0C1HCI5-F1
#
_cell.length_a   1.000
_cell.length_b   1.000
_cell.length_c   1.000
_cell.angle_alpha   90.00
_cell.angle_beta   90.00
_cell.angle_gamma   90.00
#
_symmetry.space_group_name_H-M   'P 1'
#
loop_
_entity.id
_entity.type
_entity.pdbx_description
1 polymer ?
#
loop_
_entity_poly.entity_id
_entity_poly.type
_entity_poly.pdbx_seq_one_letter_code
_entity_poly.pdbx_strand_id
1 'polypeptide(L)' 'PAEIGQLSQLTRLYLNQNQLTALPAEIGQLSQLIELELAENPLKDIPEKIRQRFQL' A
#
# COMPACT_ATOMS: atom_id res chain seq x y z
N PRO A 1 -6.62 6.91 -2.43
CA PRO A 1 -7.37 7.14 -3.69
C PRO A 1 -7.10 6.00 -4.68
N ALA A 2 -8.06 5.65 -5.53
CA ALA A 2 -7.92 4.54 -6.49
C ALA A 2 -6.87 4.85 -7.58
N GLU A 3 -6.64 6.14 -7.83
CA GLU A 3 -5.68 6.68 -8.80
C GLU A 3 -4.25 6.26 -8.49
N ILE A 4 -3.93 5.88 -7.24
CA ILE A 4 -2.60 5.38 -6.90
C ILE A 4 -2.24 4.12 -7.71
N GLY A 5 -3.21 3.29 -8.08
CA GLY A 5 -2.98 2.12 -8.93
C GLY A 5 -2.49 2.44 -10.34
N GLN A 6 -2.61 3.69 -10.79
CA GLN A 6 -2.14 4.15 -12.10
C GLN A 6 -0.65 4.49 -12.12
N LEU A 7 0.01 4.55 -10.96
CA LEU A 7 1.44 4.87 -10.84
C LEU A 7 2.30 3.64 -11.22
N SER A 8 2.23 3.23 -12.48
CA SER A 8 2.86 2.00 -13.00
C SER A 8 4.39 1.94 -12.84
N GLN A 9 5.03 3.09 -12.63
CA GLN A 9 6.48 3.24 -12.43
C GLN A 9 6.87 3.40 -10.95
N LEU A 10 5.90 3.39 -10.02
CA LEU A 10 6.19 3.55 -8.60
C LEU A 10 6.88 2.30 -8.06
N THR A 11 8.11 2.47 -7.59
CA THR A 11 8.93 1.38 -7.05
C THR A 11 8.92 1.33 -5.52
N ARG A 12 8.80 2.49 -4.86
CA ARG A 12 8.81 2.59 -3.40
C ARG A 12 7.68 3.50 -2.92
N LEU A 13 6.98 3.08 -1.88
CA LEU A 13 5.90 3.84 -1.25
C LEU A 13 6.08 3.86 0.26
N TYR A 14 6.50 5.01 0.79
CA TYR A 14 6.69 5.24 2.22
C TYR A 14 5.50 6.00 2.78
N LEU A 15 4.75 5.36 3.68
CA LEU A 15 3.59 5.92 4.36
C LEU A 15 3.72 5.81 5.88
N ASN A 16 4.92 5.54 6.40
CA ASN A 16 5.19 5.39 7.82
C ASN A 16 4.78 6.64 8.61
N GLN A 17 4.42 6.46 9.88
CA GLN A 17 4.09 7.55 10.82
C GLN A 17 2.94 8.46 10.36
N ASN A 18 1.87 7.84 9.84
CA ASN A 18 0.66 8.54 9.44
C ASN A 18 -0.55 8.09 10.26
N GLN A 19 -1.69 8.72 10.00
CA GLN A 19 -2.98 8.40 10.63
C GLN A 19 -3.86 7.56 9.69
N LEU A 20 -3.26 6.74 8.83
CA LEU A 20 -4.00 5.91 7.89
C LEU A 20 -4.74 4.79 8.65
N THR A 21 -6.05 4.74 8.46
CA THR A 21 -6.90 3.69 9.04
C THR A 21 -7.18 2.54 8.08
N ALA A 22 -7.01 2.78 6.77
CA ALA A 22 -7.18 1.82 5.70
C ALA A 22 -6.29 2.17 4.51
N LEU A 23 -6.08 1.19 3.62
CA LEU A 23 -5.35 1.36 2.36
C LEU A 23 -6.24 1.08 1.15
N PRO A 24 -6.09 1.82 0.05
CA PRO A 24 -6.75 1.50 -1.21
C PRO A 24 -6.23 0.18 -1.78
N ALA A 25 -7.12 -0.71 -2.21
CA ALA A 25 -6.76 -2.04 -2.74
C ALA A 25 -5.91 -1.94 -4.03
N GLU A 26 -5.96 -0.79 -4.71
CA GLU A 26 -5.21 -0.46 -5.91
C GLU A 26 -3.69 -0.44 -5.67
N ILE A 27 -3.20 -0.25 -4.44
CA ILE A 27 -1.77 -0.42 -4.11
C ILE A 27 -1.29 -1.84 -4.48
N GLY A 28 -2.15 -2.85 -4.32
CA GLY A 28 -1.83 -4.22 -4.72
C GLY A 28 -1.63 -4.38 -6.23
N GLN A 29 -2.08 -3.44 -7.06
CA GLN A 29 -1.98 -3.46 -8.52
C GLN A 29 -0.71 -2.82 -9.06
N LEU A 30 0.06 -2.09 -8.23
CA LEU A 30 1.26 -1.36 -8.63
C LEU A 30 2.39 -2.30 -9.08
N SER A 31 2.44 -2.75 -10.32
CA SER A 31 3.32 -3.86 -10.75
C SER A 31 4.81 -3.71 -10.41
N GLN A 32 5.32 -2.48 -10.35
CA GLN A 32 6.74 -2.19 -10.05
C GLN A 32 7.04 -1.89 -8.58
N LEU A 33 6.03 -1.87 -7.70
CA LEU A 33 6.23 -1.61 -6.28
C LEU A 33 6.98 -2.77 -5.62
N ILE A 34 8.17 -2.48 -5.12
CA ILE A 34 9.07 -3.40 -4.43
C ILE A 34 9.12 -3.14 -2.93
N GLU A 35 8.83 -1.92 -2.50
CA GLU A 35 8.95 -1.50 -1.10
C GLU A 35 7.70 -0.72 -0.68
N LEU A 36 7.05 -1.18 0.37
CA LEU A 36 5.86 -0.59 0.96
C LEU A 36 6.04 -0.50 2.47
N GLU A 37 6.20 0.72 2.99
CA GLU A 37 6.38 0.97 4.41
C GLU A 37 5.12 1.58 5.03
N LEU A 38 4.55 0.87 5.99
CA LEU A 38 3.27 1.19 6.63
C LEU A 38 3.39 1.34 8.15
N ALA A 39 4.59 1.20 8.71
CA ALA A 39 4.85 1.24 10.14
C ALA A 39 4.25 2.49 10.80
N GLU A 40 3.84 2.36 12.06
CA GLU A 40 3.28 3.48 12.83
C GLU A 40 2.03 4.11 12.18
N ASN A 41 1.16 3.29 11.59
CA ASN A 41 -0.20 3.69 11.22
C ASN A 41 -1.24 2.88 12.01
N PRO A 42 -2.38 3.48 12.40
CA PRO A 42 -3.48 2.78 13.04
C PRO A 42 -4.34 1.98 12.03
N LEU A 43 -3.69 1.20 11.14
CA LEU A 43 -4.35 0.40 10.11
C LEU A 43 -5.21 -0.67 10.77
N LYS A 44 -6.52 -0.58 10.56
CA LYS A 44 -7.48 -1.59 11.04
C LYS A 44 -7.73 -2.68 10.01
N ASP A 45 -7.65 -2.30 8.74
CA ASP A 45 -7.90 -3.20 7.63
C ASP A 45 -6.88 -2.98 6.52
N ILE A 46 -6.32 -4.08 6.04
CA ILE A 46 -5.38 -4.11 4.92
C ILE A 46 -6.02 -5.02 3.87
N PRO A 47 -6.31 -4.52 2.66
CA PRO A 47 -6.87 -5.32 1.59
C PRO A 47 -6.08 -6.60 1.33
N GLU A 48 -6.78 -7.70 1.14
CA GLU A 48 -6.19 -9.04 0.94
C GLU A 48 -5.14 -9.06 -0.19
N LYS A 49 -5.36 -8.30 -1.26
CA LYS A 49 -4.42 -8.19 -2.38
C LYS A 49 -3.07 -7.58 -1.97
N ILE A 50 -3.07 -6.68 -1.00
CA ILE A 50 -1.83 -6.10 -0.44
C ILE A 50 -1.20 -7.11 0.53
N ARG A 51 -2.00 -7.75 1.39
CA ARG A 51 -1.52 -8.81 2.31
C ARG A 51 -0.82 -9.93 1.58
N GLN A 52 -1.46 -10.51 0.56
CA GLN A 52 -0.89 -11.60 -0.22
C GLN A 52 0.37 -11.19 -0.98
N ARG A 53 0.39 -9.97 -1.52
CA ARG A 53 1.53 -9.48 -2.30
C ARG A 53 2.75 -9.17 -1.45
N PHE A 54 2.56 -8.53 -0.31
CA PHE A 54 3.64 -8.07 0.57
C PHE A 54 3.84 -8.98 1.80
N GLN A 55 3.09 -10.08 1.89
CA GLN A 55 3.15 -11.08 2.97
C GLN A 55 2.95 -10.46 4.36
N LEU A 56 1.95 -9.56 4.48
CA LEU A 56 1.57 -8.84 5.70
C LEU A 56 0.49 -9.56 6.53
#